data_AF-C6BYY4-F1
#
_entry.id   AF-C6BYY4-F1
#
_cell.length_a   1.000
_cell.length_b   1.000
_cell.length_c   1.000
_cell.angle_alpha   90.00
_cell.angle_beta   90.00
_cell.angle_gamma   90.00
#
_symmetry.space_group_name_H-M   'P 1'
#
loop_
_entity.id
_entity.type
_entity.pdbx_description
1 polymer ?
#
loop_
_entity_poly.entity_id
_entity_poly.type
_entity_poly.pdbx_seq_one_letter_code
_entity_poly.pdbx_strand_id
1 'polypeptide(L)'
;MPENLKTVTMQKGIPGTITLLQKGVFIHTTSGMSVRQFMVDEIGLSPDYAETRVRAIFVNGSPVDDIDGVKIKDGDEVSLSGALPGISGIAMCRDTPIGAFRSDISAKASDTVNSGEAKIYLKLFNLIAQEAGPTLLKKGVVVESSQVLKYLKENAPKDIPPEGGLILLKI
;
A
#
# COMPACT_ATOMS: atom_id res chain seq x y z
N MET A 1 11.72 12.84 -8.25
CA MET A 1 11.94 11.51 -8.91
C MET A 1 13.32 11.01 -8.52
N PRO A 2 13.54 9.79 -8.02
CA PRO A 2 14.90 9.36 -7.72
C PRO A 2 15.63 9.10 -9.04
N GLU A 3 16.73 9.82 -9.22
CA GLU A 3 17.69 9.60 -10.29
C GLU A 3 18.22 8.15 -10.19
N ASN A 4 18.15 7.42 -11.31
CA ASN A 4 18.83 6.14 -11.59
C ASN A 4 18.30 4.81 -10.99
N LEU A 5 17.00 4.66 -10.70
CA LEU A 5 16.45 3.31 -10.47
C LEU A 5 16.35 2.51 -11.78
N LYS A 6 16.91 1.30 -11.81
CA LYS A 6 16.72 0.38 -12.94
C LYS A 6 15.24 0.02 -13.04
N THR A 7 14.66 0.28 -14.21
CA THR A 7 13.30 -0.17 -14.49
C THR A 7 13.31 -1.62 -14.95
N VAL A 8 12.51 -2.44 -14.29
CA VAL A 8 12.31 -3.86 -14.60
C VAL A 8 10.83 -4.05 -14.94
N THR A 9 10.55 -4.64 -16.10
CA THR A 9 9.18 -4.90 -16.55
C THR A 9 8.89 -6.40 -16.48
N MET A 10 7.70 -6.76 -16.03
CA MET A 10 7.26 -8.14 -15.92
C MET A 10 5.88 -8.31 -16.56
N GLN A 11 5.52 -9.54 -16.93
CA GLN A 11 4.16 -9.80 -17.44
C GLN A 11 3.12 -9.69 -16.33
N LYS A 12 1.91 -9.25 -16.67
CA LYS A 12 0.77 -9.26 -15.76
C LYS A 12 0.43 -10.70 -15.34
N GLY A 13 0.10 -10.91 -14.07
CA GLY A 13 -0.41 -12.19 -13.57
C GLY A 13 0.67 -13.22 -13.21
N ILE A 14 1.93 -12.78 -13.09
CA ILE A 14 3.01 -13.64 -12.62
C ILE A 14 2.72 -14.15 -11.19
N PRO A 15 2.88 -15.47 -10.94
CA PRO A 15 2.79 -16.01 -9.59
C PRO A 15 3.77 -15.31 -8.62
N GLY A 16 3.31 -15.02 -7.41
CA GLY A 16 4.11 -14.34 -6.39
C GLY A 16 3.96 -12.82 -6.36
N THR A 17 3.38 -12.19 -7.39
CA THR A 17 3.11 -10.74 -7.40
C THR A 17 2.20 -10.31 -6.25
N ILE A 18 1.15 -11.08 -5.94
CA ILE A 18 0.27 -10.78 -4.80
C ILE A 18 1.02 -10.88 -3.48
N THR A 19 1.86 -11.90 -3.32
CA THR A 19 2.70 -12.06 -2.12
C THR A 19 3.68 -10.89 -1.96
N LEU A 20 4.26 -10.41 -3.06
CA LEU A 20 5.13 -9.23 -3.06
C LEU A 20 4.36 -8.00 -2.54
N LEU A 21 3.16 -7.73 -3.07
CA LEU A 21 2.31 -6.62 -2.63
C LEU A 21 1.86 -6.74 -1.16
N GLN A 22 1.61 -7.96 -0.67
CA GLN A 22 1.29 -8.22 0.73
C GLN A 22 2.46 -7.99 1.68
N LYS A 23 3.69 -8.27 1.22
CA LYS A 23 4.91 -8.08 2.01
C LYS A 23 5.31 -6.61 2.06
N GLY A 24 5.01 -5.89 0.98
CA GLY A 24 5.06 -4.44 0.90
C GLY A 24 5.98 -3.96 -0.20
N VAL A 25 5.64 -2.80 -0.75
CA VAL A 25 6.37 -2.11 -1.81
C VAL A 25 6.44 -0.62 -1.49
N PHE A 26 7.41 0.09 -2.04
CA PHE A 26 7.50 1.54 -1.88
C PHE A 26 6.78 2.26 -3.02
N ILE A 27 6.09 3.35 -2.67
CA ILE A 27 5.46 4.28 -3.62
C ILE A 27 6.04 5.67 -3.37
N HIS A 28 6.39 6.36 -4.45
CA HIS A 28 6.72 7.78 -4.40
C HIS A 28 5.44 8.60 -4.60
N THR A 29 5.18 9.53 -3.71
CA THR A 29 3.98 10.37 -3.68
C THR A 29 4.32 11.73 -3.04
N THR A 30 3.30 12.50 -2.68
CA THR A 30 3.39 13.78 -1.98
C THR A 30 2.90 13.62 -0.54
N SER A 31 3.67 14.10 0.43
CA SER A 31 3.24 14.19 1.84
C SER A 31 2.03 15.12 1.99
N GLY A 32 1.21 14.87 3.00
CA GLY A 32 0.07 15.71 3.37
C GLY A 32 -1.25 15.35 2.67
N MET A 33 -1.26 14.36 1.79
CA MET A 33 -2.49 13.77 1.25
C MET A 33 -3.28 13.08 2.36
N SER A 34 -4.61 13.14 2.31
CA SER A 34 -5.41 12.26 3.16
C SER A 34 -5.26 10.81 2.74
N VAL A 35 -5.59 9.88 3.63
CA VAL A 35 -5.66 8.45 3.31
C VAL A 35 -6.63 8.20 2.13
N ARG A 36 -7.75 8.94 2.05
CA ARG A 36 -8.65 8.91 0.88
C ARG A 36 -7.94 9.31 -0.41
N GLN A 37 -7.29 10.47 -0.43
CA GLN A 37 -6.60 10.99 -1.61
C GLN A 37 -5.50 10.01 -2.05
N PHE A 38 -4.72 9.48 -1.10
CA PHE A 38 -3.70 8.48 -1.40
C PHE A 38 -4.30 7.21 -2.06
N MET A 39 -5.42 6.70 -1.56
CA MET A 39 -6.10 5.55 -2.18
C MET A 39 -6.58 5.83 -3.60
N VAL A 40 -7.14 7.01 -3.85
CA VAL A 40 -7.73 7.36 -5.15
C VAL A 40 -6.65 7.76 -6.16
N ASP A 41 -5.82 8.74 -5.80
CA ASP A 41 -4.93 9.41 -6.74
C ASP A 41 -3.66 8.58 -6.99
N GLU A 42 -3.09 7.98 -5.93
CA GLU A 42 -1.81 7.27 -6.01
C GLU A 42 -2.00 5.79 -6.31
N ILE A 43 -2.88 5.11 -5.58
CA ILE A 43 -3.15 3.68 -5.83
C ILE A 43 -4.05 3.49 -7.06
N GLY A 44 -4.91 4.47 -7.38
CA GLY A 44 -5.81 4.40 -8.54
C GLY A 44 -7.12 3.67 -8.26
N LEU A 45 -7.57 3.66 -7.00
CA LEU A 45 -8.90 3.14 -6.65
C LEU A 45 -9.99 4.15 -7.06
N SER A 46 -11.18 3.66 -7.41
CA SER A 46 -12.32 4.58 -7.54
C SER A 46 -12.71 5.11 -6.16
N PRO A 47 -13.25 6.34 -6.07
CA PRO A 47 -13.73 6.90 -4.80
C PRO A 47 -14.72 5.98 -4.08
N ASP A 48 -15.68 5.39 -4.81
CA ASP A 48 -16.67 4.46 -4.25
C ASP A 48 -16.02 3.19 -3.70
N TYR A 49 -15.00 2.67 -4.37
CA TYR A 49 -14.29 1.49 -3.91
C TYR A 49 -13.48 1.79 -2.64
N ALA A 50 -12.77 2.92 -2.62
CA ALA A 50 -12.02 3.37 -1.46
C ALA A 50 -12.92 3.55 -0.23
N GLU A 51 -14.14 4.05 -0.40
CA GLU A 51 -15.10 4.22 0.70
C GLU A 51 -15.69 2.88 1.17
N THR A 52 -16.19 2.08 0.23
CA THR A 52 -17.08 0.96 0.56
C THR A 52 -16.38 -0.39 0.68
N ARG A 53 -15.21 -0.57 0.05
CA ARG A 53 -14.53 -1.87 -0.05
C ARG A 53 -13.26 -1.95 0.78
N VAL A 54 -12.57 -0.83 0.99
CA VAL A 54 -11.39 -0.78 1.86
C VAL A 54 -11.84 -0.55 3.30
N ARG A 55 -11.87 -1.63 4.09
CA ARG A 55 -12.45 -1.61 5.45
C ARG A 55 -11.40 -1.59 6.54
N ALA A 56 -10.32 -2.33 6.39
CA ALA A 56 -9.21 -2.29 7.34
C ALA A 56 -8.06 -1.48 6.74
N ILE A 57 -7.82 -0.32 7.34
CA ILE A 57 -6.79 0.62 6.93
C ILE A 57 -5.91 0.88 8.13
N PHE A 58 -4.59 0.77 7.95
CA PHE A 58 -3.63 1.05 9.01
C PHE A 58 -2.58 2.02 8.52
N VAL A 59 -2.25 3.01 9.33
CA VAL A 59 -1.08 3.88 9.17
C VAL A 59 -0.17 3.62 10.35
N ASN A 60 1.06 3.17 10.08
CA ASN A 60 2.06 2.80 11.09
C ASN A 60 1.53 1.81 12.15
N GLY A 61 0.67 0.88 11.73
CA GLY A 61 0.04 -0.12 12.59
C GLY A 61 -1.21 0.35 13.34
N SER A 62 -1.54 1.64 13.29
CA SER A 62 -2.76 2.19 13.89
C SER A 62 -3.93 2.15 12.90
N PRO A 63 -5.06 1.53 13.26
CA PRO A 63 -6.24 1.51 12.39
C PRO A 63 -6.86 2.90 12.22
N VAL A 64 -7.29 3.21 10.99
CA VAL A 64 -7.81 4.51 10.55
C VAL A 64 -9.32 4.44 10.35
N ASP A 65 -10.06 5.28 11.07
CA ASP A 65 -11.50 5.46 10.89
C ASP A 65 -11.85 6.64 9.99
N ASP A 66 -11.20 7.79 10.26
CA ASP A 66 -11.33 9.01 9.48
C ASP A 66 -10.26 9.07 8.38
N ILE A 67 -10.62 8.62 7.19
CA ILE A 67 -9.72 8.58 6.03
C ILE A 67 -9.47 9.97 5.41
N ASP A 68 -10.19 11.00 5.84
CA ASP A 68 -10.04 12.37 5.35
C ASP A 68 -9.17 13.22 6.29
N GLY A 69 -9.28 12.97 7.60
CA GLY A 69 -8.51 13.64 8.66
C GLY A 69 -7.12 13.07 8.93
N VAL A 70 -6.85 11.80 8.63
CA VAL A 70 -5.48 11.25 8.73
C VAL A 70 -4.69 11.57 7.46
N LYS A 71 -3.52 12.20 7.63
CA LYS A 71 -2.61 12.57 6.55
C LYS A 71 -1.40 11.64 6.51
N ILE A 72 -1.00 11.22 5.31
CA ILE A 72 0.21 10.44 5.11
C ILE A 72 1.45 11.34 5.00
N LYS A 73 2.57 10.90 5.54
CA LYS A 73 3.87 11.59 5.49
C LYS A 73 4.98 10.66 5.01
N ASP A 74 6.09 11.26 4.59
CA ASP A 74 7.29 10.51 4.22
C ASP A 74 7.69 9.48 5.29
N GLY A 75 8.00 8.27 4.84
CA GLY A 75 8.39 7.15 5.68
C GLY A 75 7.24 6.36 6.32
N ASP A 76 5.98 6.78 6.16
CA ASP A 76 4.85 6.03 6.72
C ASP A 76 4.70 4.65 6.08
N GLU A 77 4.24 3.70 6.90
CA GLU A 77 3.71 2.42 6.44
C GLU A 77 2.19 2.49 6.35
N VAL A 78 1.64 2.18 5.17
CA VAL A 78 0.19 2.09 4.95
C VAL A 78 -0.18 0.66 4.59
N SER A 79 -1.15 0.09 5.29
CA SER A 79 -1.70 -1.23 4.99
C SER A 79 -3.18 -1.13 4.65
N LEU A 80 -3.58 -1.66 3.49
CA LEU A 80 -4.97 -1.65 3.04
C LEU A 80 -5.49 -3.08 2.86
N SER A 81 -6.68 -3.32 3.38
CA SER A 81 -7.39 -4.57 3.23
C SER A 81 -8.90 -4.37 3.10
N GLY A 82 -9.57 -5.41 2.62
CA GLY A 82 -11.02 -5.53 2.72
C GLY A 82 -11.44 -5.81 4.16
N ALA A 83 -12.57 -6.50 4.31
CA ALA A 83 -13.00 -6.97 5.63
C ALA A 83 -12.00 -8.00 6.21
N LEU A 84 -11.67 -7.86 7.49
CA LEU A 84 -10.90 -8.85 8.24
C LEU A 84 -11.88 -9.71 9.07
N PRO A 85 -11.77 -11.06 9.01
CA PRO A 85 -12.68 -11.94 9.72
C PRO A 85 -12.40 -12.01 11.24
N GLY A 86 -13.40 -12.46 11.99
CA GLY A 86 -13.33 -12.66 13.44
C GLY A 86 -13.54 -11.37 14.24
N ILE A 87 -13.88 -11.48 15.53
CA ILE A 87 -14.23 -10.32 16.38
C ILE A 87 -13.11 -9.27 16.39
N SER A 88 -11.86 -9.71 16.57
CA SER A 88 -10.70 -8.80 16.54
C SER A 88 -10.53 -8.14 15.16
N GLY A 89 -10.65 -8.90 14.07
CA GLY A 89 -10.54 -8.36 12.70
C GLY A 89 -11.64 -7.34 12.37
N ILE A 90 -12.88 -7.64 12.73
CA ILE A 90 -14.02 -6.75 12.55
C ILE A 90 -13.82 -5.47 13.38
N ALA A 91 -13.34 -5.58 14.63
CA ALA A 91 -13.03 -4.43 15.44
C ALA A 91 -11.98 -3.53 14.78
N MET A 92 -10.97 -4.09 14.08
CA MET A 92 -9.95 -3.33 13.35
C MET A 92 -10.45 -2.65 12.07
N CYS A 93 -11.60 -3.06 11.54
CA CYS A 93 -12.19 -2.38 10.38
C CYS A 93 -12.85 -1.06 10.81
N ARG A 94 -12.87 -0.07 9.91
CA ARG A 94 -13.65 1.15 10.07
C ARG A 94 -15.15 0.88 9.94
N ASP A 95 -15.97 1.84 10.38
CA ASP A 95 -17.44 1.80 10.46
C ASP A 95 -18.02 0.43 10.85
N THR A 96 -17.57 -0.09 11.99
CA THR A 96 -18.16 -1.29 12.60
C THR A 96 -18.74 -0.96 13.97
N PRO A 97 -19.80 -1.67 14.42
CA PRO A 97 -20.40 -1.45 15.75
C PRO A 97 -19.45 -1.69 16.92
N ILE A 98 -18.36 -2.43 16.69
CA ILE A 98 -17.38 -2.82 17.73
C ILE A 98 -16.02 -2.14 17.55
N GLY A 99 -15.91 -1.14 16.67
CA GLY A 99 -14.68 -0.36 16.46
C GLY A 99 -14.22 0.38 17.71
N ALA A 100 -15.14 0.71 18.62
CA ALA A 100 -14.81 1.38 19.89
C ALA A 100 -13.85 0.59 20.79
N PHE A 101 -13.75 -0.74 20.64
CA PHE A 101 -12.82 -1.56 21.42
C PHE A 101 -11.33 -1.27 21.17
N ARG A 102 -11.01 -0.52 20.12
CA ARG A 102 -9.63 -0.16 19.74
C ARG A 102 -9.39 1.35 19.73
N SER A 103 -10.20 2.13 20.45
CA SER A 103 -10.12 3.61 20.48
C SER A 103 -8.73 4.15 20.81
N ASP A 104 -8.01 3.44 21.67
CA ASP A 104 -6.72 3.87 22.23
C ASP A 104 -5.56 3.67 21.24
N ILE A 105 -5.73 2.76 20.29
CA ILE A 105 -4.70 2.46 19.26
C ILE A 105 -5.05 3.03 17.88
N SER A 106 -6.24 3.62 17.74
CA SER A 106 -6.72 4.16 16.46
C SER A 106 -5.98 5.44 16.11
N ALA A 107 -5.65 5.58 14.82
CA ALA A 107 -4.98 6.76 14.28
C ALA A 107 -5.83 8.00 14.55
N LYS A 108 -5.17 9.07 14.99
CA LYS A 108 -5.81 10.37 15.24
C LYS A 108 -5.67 11.26 14.02
N ALA A 109 -6.61 12.19 13.88
CA ALA A 109 -6.52 13.24 12.88
C ALA A 109 -5.15 13.92 12.97
N SER A 110 -4.54 14.13 11.81
CA SER A 110 -3.20 14.70 11.75
C SER A 110 -3.28 16.22 11.78
N ASP A 111 -2.26 16.85 12.37
CA ASP A 111 -2.02 18.27 12.17
C ASP A 111 -1.68 18.57 10.70
N THR A 112 -1.52 19.85 10.37
CA THR A 112 -1.09 20.25 9.03
C THR A 112 0.27 19.65 8.72
N VAL A 113 0.33 18.77 7.72
CA VAL A 113 1.56 18.19 7.19
C VAL A 113 2.01 19.00 5.98
N ASN A 114 3.28 19.43 5.98
CA ASN A 114 3.85 20.15 4.85
C ASN A 114 3.89 19.25 3.60
N SER A 115 3.48 19.82 2.47
CA SER A 115 3.59 19.15 1.18
C SER A 115 5.06 19.02 0.77
N GLY A 116 5.43 17.84 0.28
CA GLY A 116 6.79 17.53 -0.18
C GLY A 116 6.89 16.11 -0.74
N GLU A 117 8.02 15.76 -1.37
CA GLU A 117 8.24 14.39 -1.84
C GLU A 117 8.16 13.41 -0.65
N ALA A 118 7.50 12.27 -0.88
CA ALA A 118 7.30 11.24 0.12
C ALA A 118 7.51 9.85 -0.46
N LYS A 119 8.06 8.95 0.34
CA LYS A 119 8.17 7.53 0.05
C LYS A 119 7.39 6.75 1.10
N ILE A 120 6.31 6.12 0.67
CA ILE A 120 5.37 5.36 1.52
C ILE A 120 5.61 3.87 1.34
N TYR A 121 5.66 3.12 2.43
CA TYR A 121 5.69 1.66 2.38
C TYR A 121 4.25 1.12 2.36
N LEU A 122 3.78 0.68 1.20
CA LEU A 122 2.41 0.19 1.01
C LEU A 122 2.35 -1.33 1.07
N LYS A 123 1.40 -1.86 1.86
CA LYS A 123 0.99 -3.27 1.84
C LYS A 123 -0.47 -3.39 1.40
N LEU A 124 -0.73 -4.30 0.47
CA LEU A 124 -2.08 -4.62 0.02
C LEU A 124 -2.44 -6.06 0.39
N PHE A 125 -3.59 -6.24 1.04
CA PHE A 125 -4.06 -7.55 1.51
C PHE A 125 -5.36 -7.97 0.82
N ASN A 126 -5.70 -9.25 0.98
CA ASN A 126 -6.96 -9.85 0.54
C ASN A 126 -7.28 -9.51 -0.93
N LEU A 127 -8.54 -9.18 -1.20
CA LEU A 127 -9.04 -8.85 -2.53
C LEU A 127 -8.46 -7.53 -3.06
N ILE A 128 -8.08 -6.59 -2.19
CA ILE A 128 -7.49 -5.31 -2.60
C ILE A 128 -6.18 -5.53 -3.36
N ALA A 129 -5.35 -6.48 -2.92
CA ALA A 129 -4.11 -6.82 -3.61
C ALA A 129 -4.37 -7.32 -5.05
N GLN A 130 -5.47 -8.05 -5.27
CA GLN A 130 -5.83 -8.60 -6.57
C GLN A 130 -6.46 -7.54 -7.49
N GLU A 131 -7.34 -6.70 -6.95
CA GLU A 131 -8.10 -5.71 -7.72
C GLU A 131 -7.29 -4.42 -7.96
N ALA A 132 -6.55 -3.93 -6.97
CA ALA A 132 -5.75 -2.70 -7.07
C ALA A 132 -4.32 -2.94 -7.55
N GLY A 133 -3.75 -4.12 -7.25
CA GLY A 133 -2.36 -4.46 -7.55
C GLY A 133 -1.95 -4.23 -9.01
N PRO A 134 -2.72 -4.69 -10.02
CA PRO A 134 -2.40 -4.45 -11.41
C PRO A 134 -2.37 -2.95 -11.79
N THR A 135 -3.30 -2.15 -11.27
CA THR A 135 -3.33 -0.70 -11.53
C THR A 135 -2.11 -0.02 -10.92
N LEU A 136 -1.77 -0.39 -9.69
CA LEU A 136 -0.59 0.11 -9.00
C LEU A 136 0.71 -0.26 -9.74
N LEU A 137 0.85 -1.52 -10.17
CA LEU A 137 2.05 -1.99 -10.87
C LEU A 137 2.22 -1.34 -12.25
N LYS A 138 1.14 -0.94 -12.93
CA LYS A 138 1.24 -0.16 -14.19
C LYS A 138 1.86 1.21 -13.96
N LYS A 139 1.53 1.88 -12.85
CA LYS A 139 2.16 3.15 -12.44
C LYS A 139 3.63 2.93 -12.07
N GLY A 140 3.89 1.77 -11.45
CA GLY A 140 5.20 1.30 -11.04
C GLY A 140 5.45 1.49 -9.57
N VAL A 141 6.14 0.52 -8.99
CA VAL A 141 6.44 0.49 -7.55
C VAL A 141 7.93 0.28 -7.36
N VAL A 142 8.45 0.82 -6.26
CA VAL A 142 9.85 0.64 -5.91
C VAL A 142 9.98 -0.53 -4.96
N VAL A 143 10.86 -1.47 -5.28
CA VAL A 143 11.04 -2.71 -4.52
C VAL A 143 12.50 -3.10 -4.47
N GLU A 144 12.89 -3.77 -3.39
CA GLU A 144 14.19 -4.41 -3.32
C GLU A 144 14.26 -5.60 -4.28
N SER A 145 15.30 -5.67 -5.11
CA SER A 145 15.51 -6.75 -6.07
C SER A 145 15.49 -8.13 -5.40
N SER A 146 16.04 -8.23 -4.19
CA SER A 146 16.03 -9.43 -3.36
C SER A 146 14.62 -9.91 -3.00
N GLN A 147 13.66 -9.00 -2.76
CA GLN A 147 12.27 -9.37 -2.48
C GLN A 147 11.58 -9.88 -3.74
N VAL A 148 11.87 -9.30 -4.90
CA VAL A 148 11.32 -9.77 -6.17
C VAL A 148 11.80 -11.18 -6.47
N LEU A 149 13.11 -11.44 -6.37
CA LEU A 149 13.69 -12.79 -6.53
C LEU A 149 13.09 -13.78 -5.52
N LYS A 150 12.92 -13.36 -4.26
CA LYS A 150 12.37 -14.21 -3.19
C LYS A 150 10.91 -14.62 -3.44
N TYR A 151 10.07 -13.70 -3.90
CA TYR A 151 8.62 -13.97 -4.01
C TYR A 151 8.16 -14.42 -5.40
N LEU A 152 8.80 -13.95 -6.48
CA LEU A 152 8.47 -14.40 -7.85
C LEU A 152 9.23 -15.67 -8.23
N LYS A 153 10.37 -15.96 -7.58
CA LYS A 153 11.17 -17.18 -7.76
C LYS A 153 11.51 -17.41 -9.24
N GLU A 154 11.20 -18.59 -9.78
CA GLU A 154 11.44 -18.96 -11.19
C GLU A 154 10.71 -18.06 -12.20
N ASN A 155 9.71 -17.28 -11.76
CA ASN A 155 8.96 -16.34 -12.59
C ASN A 155 9.53 -14.92 -12.56
N ALA A 156 10.61 -14.68 -11.80
CA ALA A 156 11.22 -13.37 -11.71
C ALA A 156 11.84 -12.93 -13.06
N PRO A 157 11.70 -11.66 -13.46
CA PRO A 157 12.38 -11.11 -14.63
C PRO A 157 13.90 -11.33 -14.61
N LYS A 158 14.46 -11.71 -15.76
CA LYS A 158 15.90 -12.07 -15.89
C LYS A 158 16.85 -10.90 -15.72
N ASP A 159 16.35 -9.68 -15.84
CA ASP A 159 17.09 -8.42 -15.77
C ASP A 159 17.18 -7.87 -14.34
N ILE A 160 16.72 -8.60 -13.32
CA ILE A 160 16.83 -8.16 -11.92
C ILE A 160 18.29 -8.20 -11.45
N PRO A 161 18.82 -7.11 -10.85
CA PRO A 161 20.16 -7.10 -10.28
C PRO A 161 20.28 -8.13 -9.13
N PRO A 162 21.27 -9.05 -9.18
CA PRO A 162 21.43 -10.08 -8.16
C PRO A 162 21.99 -9.56 -6.82
N GLU A 163 22.67 -8.41 -6.81
CA GLU A 163 23.43 -7.90 -5.64
C GLU A 163 22.61 -7.08 -4.63
N GLY A 164 21.28 -7.13 -4.67
CA GLY A 164 20.42 -6.28 -3.83
C GLY A 164 20.33 -4.85 -4.36
N GLY A 165 19.35 -4.07 -3.87
CA GLY A 165 19.12 -2.70 -4.30
C GLY A 165 17.71 -2.45 -4.82
N LEU A 166 17.33 -1.18 -4.82
CA LEU A 166 16.02 -0.73 -5.24
C LEU A 166 15.90 -0.73 -6.78
N ILE A 167 14.78 -1.26 -7.27
CA ILE A 167 14.38 -1.23 -8.67
C ILE A 167 12.99 -0.64 -8.81
N LEU A 168 12.69 -0.07 -9.97
CA LEU A 168 11.34 0.30 -10.35
C LEU A 168 10.69 -0.88 -11.08
N LEU A 169 9.75 -1.56 -10.42
CA LEU A 169 9.04 -2.71 -10.98
C LEU A 169 7.72 -2.26 -11.62
N LYS A 170 7.48 -2.68 -12.87
CA LYS A 170 6.27 -2.38 -13.65
C LYS A 170 5.71 -3.60 -14.38
N ILE A 171 4.42 -3.55 -14.72
CA ILE A 171 3.76 -4.46 -15.68
C ILE A 171 3.34 -3.75 -16.95
#